data_AF-A0A840VXJ7-F1
#
_entry.id   AF-A0A840VXJ7-F1
#
_cell.length_a   1.000
_cell.length_b   1.000
_cell.length_c   1.000
_cell.angle_alpha   90.00
_cell.angle_beta   90.00
_cell.angle_gamma   90.00
#
_symmetry.space_group_name_H-M   'P 1'
#
loop_
_entity.id
_entity.type
_entity.pdbx_description
1 polymer ?
#
loop_
_entity_poly.entity_id
_entity_poly.type
_entity_poly.pdbx_seq_one_letter_code
_entity_poly.pdbx_strand_id
1 'polypeptide(L)'
;MDLNLVIIIGGAVVFGGAVAYLVLLRERGAQRAALAAVGVAAVLAASFLLMLLLARLALPAVLVFVALFSGAVTHLVFRRELGARRAALLAAGATIVITVSALFVLYLAVIAFILAIGVYLLLRIRLRLAPALVLMGGTLGGLLAASAGAFWISLTYM
;
A
#
# COMPACT_ATOMS: atom_id res chain seq x y z
N MET A 1 -6.35 -20.62 8.04
CA MET A 1 -6.19 -19.36 7.28
C MET A 1 -7.34 -19.33 6.30
N ASP A 2 -8.18 -18.32 6.35
CA ASP A 2 -9.37 -18.25 5.48
C ASP A 2 -8.93 -18.03 4.03
N LEU A 3 -9.49 -18.83 3.11
CA LEU A 3 -9.17 -18.80 1.68
C LEU A 3 -9.27 -17.37 1.11
N ASN A 4 -10.25 -16.59 1.60
CA ASN A 4 -10.47 -15.21 1.20
C ASN A 4 -9.26 -14.30 1.49
N LEU A 5 -8.61 -14.47 2.64
CA LEU A 5 -7.47 -13.65 3.05
C LEU A 5 -6.24 -13.98 2.18
N VAL A 6 -6.06 -15.26 1.82
CA VAL A 6 -5.01 -15.68 0.88
C VAL A 6 -5.23 -15.07 -0.50
N ILE A 7 -6.47 -15.10 -1.02
CA ILE A 7 -6.83 -14.53 -2.32
C ILE A 7 -6.55 -13.03 -2.34
N ILE A 8 -6.96 -12.30 -1.30
CA ILE A 8 -6.79 -10.85 -1.24
C ILE A 8 -5.30 -10.46 -1.13
N ILE A 9 -4.53 -11.13 -0.26
CA ILE A 9 -3.08 -10.89 -0.14
C ILE A 9 -2.37 -11.24 -1.45
N GLY A 10 -2.68 -12.40 -2.04
CA GLY A 10 -2.12 -12.83 -3.32
C GLY A 10 -2.42 -11.83 -4.43
N GLY A 11 -3.66 -11.31 -4.48
CA GLY A 11 -4.06 -10.26 -5.41
C GLY A 11 -3.25 -8.96 -5.22
N ALA A 12 -3.05 -8.51 -3.98
CA ALA A 12 -2.25 -7.31 -3.70
C ALA A 12 -0.77 -7.49 -4.09
N VAL A 13 -0.21 -8.66 -3.85
CA VAL A 13 1.18 -9.01 -4.25
C VAL A 13 1.32 -9.02 -5.77
N VAL A 14 0.41 -9.69 -6.48
CA VAL A 14 0.39 -9.74 -7.95
C VAL A 14 0.21 -8.34 -8.53
N PHE A 15 -0.72 -7.56 -7.98
CA PHE A 15 -0.95 -6.18 -8.38
C PHE A 15 0.31 -5.32 -8.20
N GLY A 16 0.94 -5.37 -7.03
CA GLY A 16 2.18 -4.61 -6.77
C GLY A 16 3.32 -5.00 -7.72
N GLY A 17 3.49 -6.30 -7.99
CA GLY A 17 4.45 -6.80 -8.97
C GLY A 17 4.14 -6.31 -10.39
N ALA A 18 2.87 -6.39 -10.81
CA ALA A 18 2.43 -5.92 -12.13
C ALA A 18 2.64 -4.41 -12.30
N VAL A 19 2.31 -3.60 -11.30
CA VAL A 19 2.57 -2.15 -11.32
C VAL A 19 4.06 -1.88 -11.43
N ALA A 20 4.90 -2.53 -10.61
CA ALA A 20 6.34 -2.36 -10.66
C ALA A 20 6.92 -2.73 -12.04
N TYR A 21 6.43 -3.82 -12.64
CA TYR A 21 6.79 -4.21 -14.00
C TYR A 21 6.43 -3.12 -15.00
N LEU A 22 5.17 -2.68 -15.03
CA LEU A 22 4.67 -1.69 -16.02
C LEU A 22 5.38 -0.34 -15.90
N VAL A 23 5.64 0.11 -14.68
CA VAL A 23 6.34 1.37 -14.41
C VAL A 23 7.78 1.30 -14.91
N LEU A 24 8.50 0.21 -14.64
CA LEU A 24 9.92 0.08 -14.95
C LEU A 24 10.20 -0.41 -16.38
N LEU A 25 9.22 -1.04 -17.03
CA LEU A 25 9.34 -1.50 -18.41
C LEU A 25 9.69 -0.34 -19.34
N ARG A 26 9.10 0.84 -19.10
CA ARG A 26 9.32 2.06 -19.88
C ARG A 26 10.70 2.68 -19.65
N GLU A 27 11.32 2.45 -18.50
CA GLU A 27 12.57 3.13 -18.11
C GLU A 27 13.83 2.27 -18.27
N ARG A 28 13.74 0.94 -18.08
CA ARG A 28 14.91 0.09 -17.85
C ARG A 28 14.96 -1.20 -18.68
N GLY A 29 14.00 -1.41 -19.57
CA GLY A 29 13.89 -2.61 -20.40
C GLY A 29 13.29 -3.82 -19.67
N ALA A 30 12.83 -4.81 -20.44
CA ALA A 30 12.00 -5.91 -19.95
C ALA A 30 12.66 -6.76 -18.84
N GLN A 31 13.94 -7.10 -18.97
CA GLN A 31 14.63 -7.94 -17.99
C GLN A 31 14.76 -7.27 -16.61
N ARG A 32 15.14 -5.99 -16.56
CA ARG A 32 15.26 -5.24 -15.29
C ARG A 32 13.90 -4.96 -14.68
N ALA A 33 12.88 -4.74 -15.51
CA ALA A 33 11.50 -4.59 -15.06
C ALA A 33 10.96 -5.88 -14.42
N ALA A 34 11.23 -7.04 -15.03
CA ALA A 34 10.84 -8.34 -14.48
C ALA A 34 11.51 -8.61 -13.12
N LEU A 35 12.82 -8.38 -13.00
CA LEU A 35 13.54 -8.56 -11.73
C LEU A 35 12.98 -7.65 -10.62
N ALA A 36 12.69 -6.39 -10.95
CA ALA A 36 12.10 -5.47 -9.98
C ALA A 36 10.67 -5.85 -9.60
N ALA A 37 9.87 -6.35 -10.54
CA ALA A 37 8.51 -6.84 -10.28
C ALA A 37 8.52 -8.04 -9.32
N VAL A 38 9.42 -9.00 -9.54
CA VAL A 38 9.62 -10.14 -8.65
C VAL A 38 10.09 -9.65 -7.27
N GLY A 39 11.03 -8.71 -7.23
CA GLY A 39 11.50 -8.11 -5.98
C GLY A 39 10.38 -7.45 -5.18
N VAL A 40 9.53 -6.64 -5.83
CA VAL A 40 8.38 -5.99 -5.18
C VAL A 40 7.37 -7.02 -4.71
N ALA A 41 7.05 -8.03 -5.53
CA ALA A 41 6.14 -9.10 -5.14
C ALA A 41 6.66 -9.88 -3.92
N ALA A 42 7.96 -10.21 -3.92
CA ALA A 42 8.61 -10.90 -2.81
C ALA A 42 8.60 -10.05 -1.53
N VAL A 43 8.90 -8.74 -1.62
CA VAL A 43 8.86 -7.82 -0.47
C VAL A 43 7.44 -7.69 0.08
N LEU A 44 6.42 -7.58 -0.77
CA LEU A 44 5.02 -7.52 -0.34
C LEU A 44 4.61 -8.83 0.33
N ALA A 45 4.90 -9.99 -0.27
CA ALA A 45 4.60 -11.29 0.31
C ALA A 45 5.29 -11.49 1.66
N ALA A 46 6.58 -11.16 1.75
CA ALA A 46 7.33 -11.21 3.01
C ALA A 46 6.77 -10.25 4.06
N SER A 47 6.38 -9.03 3.66
CA SER A 47 5.76 -8.04 4.54
C SER A 47 4.43 -8.54 5.10
N PHE A 48 3.57 -9.14 4.26
CA PHE A 48 2.32 -9.73 4.70
C PHE A 48 2.52 -10.94 5.62
N LEU A 49 3.48 -11.81 5.31
CA LEU A 49 3.83 -12.94 6.19
C LEU A 49 4.36 -12.47 7.55
N LEU A 50 5.24 -11.46 7.54
CA LEU A 50 5.76 -10.86 8.77
C LEU A 50 4.64 -10.23 9.58
N MET A 51 3.72 -9.50 8.94
CA MET A 51 2.55 -8.91 9.56
C MET A 51 1.64 -9.98 10.21
N LEU A 52 1.38 -11.09 9.51
CA LEU A 52 0.62 -12.23 10.05
C LEU A 52 1.32 -12.87 11.25
N LEU A 53 2.65 -12.97 11.22
CA LEU A 53 3.45 -13.51 12.30
C LEU A 53 3.45 -12.58 13.52
N LEU A 54 3.65 -11.28 13.31
CA LEU A 54 3.59 -10.26 14.36
C LEU A 54 2.19 -10.17 14.98
N ALA A 55 1.13 -10.34 14.20
CA ALA A 55 -0.24 -10.35 14.69
C ALA A 55 -0.50 -11.49 15.69
N ARG A 56 0.25 -12.59 15.62
CA ARG A 56 0.19 -13.68 16.61
C ARG A 56 0.95 -13.37 17.91
N LEU A 57 1.96 -12.50 17.84
CA LEU A 57 2.84 -12.18 18.97
C LEU A 57 2.34 -10.97 19.75
N ALA A 58 2.11 -9.85 19.04
CA ALA A 58 1.75 -8.58 19.65
C ALA A 58 1.14 -7.60 18.63
N LEU A 59 -0.10 -7.18 18.86
CA LEU A 59 -0.75 -6.08 18.14
C LEU A 59 0.11 -4.80 18.03
N PRO A 60 0.78 -4.28 19.08
CA PRO A 60 1.58 -3.07 18.95
C PRO A 60 2.75 -3.24 17.97
N ALA A 61 3.32 -4.45 17.86
CA ALA A 61 4.40 -4.71 16.91
C ALA A 61 3.91 -4.60 15.45
N VAL A 62 2.66 -5.02 15.19
CA VAL A 62 2.05 -4.85 13.86
C VAL A 62 1.85 -3.37 13.54
N LEU A 63 1.36 -2.57 14.49
CA LEU A 63 1.15 -1.13 14.26
C LEU A 63 2.46 -0.40 13.98
N VAL A 64 3.53 -0.72 14.71
CA VAL A 64 4.87 -0.19 14.44
C VAL A 64 5.34 -0.61 13.04
N PHE A 65 5.15 -1.88 12.67
CA PHE A 65 5.51 -2.35 11.34
C PHE A 65 4.74 -1.62 10.24
N VAL A 66 3.41 -1.49 10.37
CA VAL A 66 2.56 -0.76 9.42
C VAL A 66 3.01 0.70 9.29
N ALA A 67 3.28 1.37 10.42
CA ALA A 67 3.74 2.74 10.44
C ALA A 67 5.06 2.96 9.69
N LEU A 68 6.03 2.08 9.94
CA LEU A 68 7.34 2.08 9.29
C LEU A 68 7.22 1.75 7.81
N PHE A 69 6.44 0.73 7.46
CA PHE A 69 6.22 0.29 6.10
C PHE A 69 5.57 1.39 5.26
N SER A 70 4.45 1.96 5.71
CA SER A 70 3.76 3.03 4.98
C SER A 70 4.61 4.28 4.84
N GLY A 71 5.36 4.64 5.88
CA GLY A 71 6.23 5.80 5.88
C GLY A 71 7.38 5.63 4.90
N ALA A 72 8.06 4.47 4.95
CA ALA A 72 9.17 4.14 4.07
C ALA A 72 8.74 4.12 2.60
N VAL A 73 7.64 3.41 2.27
CA VAL A 73 7.15 3.32 0.90
C VAL A 73 6.73 4.69 0.37
N THR A 74 5.95 5.46 1.15
CA THR A 74 5.53 6.81 0.75
C THR A 74 6.74 7.72 0.53
N HIS A 75 7.70 7.71 1.47
CA HIS A 75 8.89 8.52 1.34
C HIS A 75 9.68 8.14 0.07
N LEU A 76 9.92 6.85 -0.18
CA LEU A 76 10.67 6.39 -1.35
C LEU A 76 9.99 6.75 -2.67
N VAL A 77 8.67 6.59 -2.76
CA VAL A 77 7.88 6.89 -3.96
C VAL A 77 7.94 8.39 -4.29
N PHE A 78 7.72 9.24 -3.28
CA PHE A 78 7.57 10.68 -3.50
C PHE A 78 8.87 11.48 -3.41
N ARG A 79 9.94 10.92 -2.85
CA ARG A 79 11.22 11.65 -2.64
C ARG A 79 11.80 12.21 -3.94
N ARG A 80 11.69 11.47 -5.05
CA ARG A 80 12.21 11.91 -6.35
C ARG A 80 11.39 13.05 -6.96
N GLU A 81 10.10 13.11 -6.67
CA GLU A 81 9.18 14.02 -7.35
C GLU A 81 8.94 15.31 -6.55
N LEU A 82 8.91 15.22 -5.22
CA LEU A 82 8.57 16.35 -4.34
C LEU A 82 9.78 16.87 -3.55
N GLY A 83 10.92 16.17 -3.61
CA GLY A 83 12.10 16.43 -2.78
C GLY A 83 11.96 15.88 -1.36
N ALA A 84 13.08 15.81 -0.64
CA ALA A 84 13.18 15.10 0.64
C ALA A 84 12.23 15.65 1.73
N ARG A 85 12.12 16.97 1.88
CA ARG A 85 11.28 17.61 2.92
C ARG A 85 9.79 17.35 2.70
N ARG A 86 9.28 17.57 1.49
CA ARG A 86 7.85 17.38 1.18
C ARG A 86 7.47 15.90 1.21
N ALA A 87 8.35 15.03 0.74
CA ALA A 87 8.14 13.58 0.82
C ALA A 87 8.13 13.09 2.28
N ALA A 88 8.93 13.67 3.18
CA ALA A 88 8.88 13.36 4.60
C ALA A 88 7.54 13.78 5.24
N LEU A 89 7.01 14.96 4.88
CA LEU A 89 5.70 15.41 5.37
C LEU A 89 4.56 14.50 4.90
N LEU A 90 4.57 14.11 3.62
CA LEU A 90 3.59 13.16 3.09
C LEU A 90 3.74 11.78 3.73
N ALA A 91 4.97 11.31 3.95
CA ALA A 91 5.23 10.04 4.63
C ALA A 91 4.69 10.07 6.06
N ALA A 92 4.92 11.15 6.80
CA ALA A 92 4.37 11.32 8.14
C ALA A 92 2.83 11.28 8.13
N GLY A 93 2.20 12.02 7.20
CA GLY A 93 0.75 12.02 7.05
C GLY A 93 0.19 10.64 6.71
N ALA A 94 0.78 9.96 5.73
CA ALA A 94 0.39 8.61 5.32
C ALA A 94 0.55 7.62 6.48
N THR A 95 1.68 7.67 7.19
CA THR A 95 1.93 6.83 8.38
C THR A 95 0.84 7.00 9.42
N ILE A 96 0.48 8.23 9.78
CA ILE A 96 -0.58 8.47 10.77
C ILE A 96 -1.91 7.90 10.28
N VAL A 97 -2.34 8.26 9.07
CA VAL A 97 -3.63 7.84 8.52
C VAL A 97 -3.73 6.31 8.46
N ILE A 98 -2.71 5.65 7.92
CA ILE A 98 -2.74 4.19 7.71
C ILE A 98 -2.64 3.45 9.04
N THR A 99 -1.80 3.91 9.97
CA THR A 99 -1.66 3.26 11.28
C THR A 99 -2.96 3.39 12.08
N VAL A 100 -3.61 4.56 12.05
CA VAL A 100 -4.92 4.76 12.70
C VAL A 100 -5.98 3.91 12.02
N SER A 101 -6.06 3.87 10.70
CA SER A 101 -7.00 3.00 9.98
C SER A 101 -6.77 1.51 10.25
N ALA A 102 -5.51 1.11 10.44
CA ALA A 102 -5.15 -0.27 10.74
C ALA A 102 -5.65 -0.74 12.12
N LEU A 103 -5.95 0.17 13.05
CA LEU A 103 -6.61 -0.17 14.32
C LEU A 103 -8.02 -0.73 14.11
N PHE A 104 -8.71 -0.30 13.06
CA PHE A 104 -10.08 -0.71 12.76
C PHE A 104 -10.11 -1.89 11.79
N VAL A 105 -9.35 -1.79 10.69
CA VAL A 105 -9.36 -2.82 9.63
C VAL A 105 -7.93 -3.09 9.17
N LEU A 106 -7.22 -3.85 9.99
CA LEU A 106 -5.77 -4.08 9.89
C LEU A 106 -5.29 -4.42 8.47
N TYR A 107 -5.86 -5.46 7.85
CA TYR A 107 -5.42 -5.92 6.53
C TYR A 107 -5.91 -5.00 5.40
N LEU A 108 -7.16 -4.52 5.44
CA LEU A 108 -7.71 -3.66 4.39
C LEU A 108 -6.99 -2.31 4.32
N ALA A 109 -6.56 -1.74 5.44
CA ALA A 109 -5.83 -0.47 5.45
C ALA A 109 -4.52 -0.57 4.65
N VAL A 110 -3.77 -1.67 4.83
CA VAL A 110 -2.50 -1.92 4.12
C VAL A 110 -2.76 -2.18 2.63
N ILE A 111 -3.81 -2.96 2.31
CA ILE A 111 -4.19 -3.22 0.91
C ILE A 111 -4.64 -1.94 0.20
N ALA A 112 -5.46 -1.13 0.86
CA ALA A 112 -5.91 0.17 0.35
C ALA A 112 -4.73 1.10 0.05
N PHE A 113 -3.72 1.10 0.93
CA PHE A 113 -2.49 1.84 0.71
C PHE A 113 -1.70 1.33 -0.50
N ILE A 114 -1.51 0.02 -0.63
CA ILE A 114 -0.81 -0.58 -1.78
C ILE A 114 -1.55 -0.25 -3.09
N LEU A 115 -2.87 -0.35 -3.09
CA LEU A 115 -3.72 0.00 -4.23
C LEU A 115 -3.58 1.48 -4.60
N ALA A 116 -3.69 2.39 -3.62
CA ALA A 116 -3.56 3.82 -3.86
C ALA A 116 -2.18 4.19 -4.43
N ILE A 117 -1.09 3.65 -3.87
CA ILE A 117 0.24 3.85 -4.42
C ILE A 117 0.37 3.24 -5.80
N GLY A 118 -0.17 2.05 -6.04
CA GLY A 118 -0.10 1.42 -7.36
C GLY A 118 -0.84 2.24 -8.42
N VAL A 119 -2.04 2.72 -8.09
CA VAL A 119 -2.82 3.64 -8.93
C VAL A 119 -2.03 4.92 -9.19
N TYR A 120 -1.43 5.53 -8.16
CA TYR A 120 -0.56 6.70 -8.33
C TYR A 120 0.56 6.45 -9.33
N LEU A 121 1.28 5.33 -9.15
CA LEU A 121 2.43 4.95 -9.97
C LEU A 121 2.03 4.64 -11.43
N LEU A 122 0.84 4.10 -11.67
CA LEU A 122 0.30 3.90 -13.01
C LEU A 122 -0.14 5.23 -13.65
N LEU A 123 -0.84 6.07 -12.90
CA LEU A 123 -1.37 7.33 -13.39
C LEU A 123 -0.26 8.33 -13.75
N ARG A 124 0.82 8.38 -12.97
CA ARG A 124 1.96 9.27 -13.28
C ARG A 124 2.65 8.96 -14.62
N ILE A 125 2.43 7.77 -15.19
CA ILE A 125 2.95 7.41 -16.52
C ILE A 125 2.24 8.25 -17.61
N ARG A 126 1.00 8.67 -17.37
CA ARG A 126 0.10 9.32 -18.34
C ARG A 126 -0.36 10.72 -17.93
N LEU A 127 -0.36 11.05 -16.64
CA LEU A 127 -0.90 12.29 -16.09
C LEU A 127 0.18 13.14 -15.41
N ARG A 128 -0.12 14.44 -15.25
CA ARG A 128 0.69 15.35 -14.43
C ARG A 128 0.61 14.95 -12.94
N LEU A 129 1.61 15.37 -12.16
CA LEU A 129 1.73 15.09 -10.72
C LEU A 129 0.47 15.45 -9.90
N ALA A 130 -0.09 16.65 -10.09
CA ALA A 130 -1.24 17.13 -9.33
C ALA A 130 -2.50 16.24 -9.47
N PRO A 131 -3.01 15.94 -10.68
CA PRO A 131 -4.18 15.06 -10.82
C PRO A 131 -3.91 13.62 -10.36
N ALA A 132 -2.68 13.10 -10.53
CA ALA A 132 -2.32 11.77 -10.03
C ALA A 132 -2.39 11.70 -8.49
N LEU A 133 -1.93 12.75 -7.79
CA LEU A 133 -2.03 12.86 -6.33
C LEU A 133 -3.48 12.94 -5.85
N VAL A 134 -4.33 13.73 -6.53
CA VAL A 134 -5.75 13.84 -6.17
C VAL A 134 -6.45 12.49 -6.34
N LEU A 135 -6.19 11.77 -7.42
CA LEU A 135 -6.76 10.44 -7.66
C LEU A 135 -6.23 9.41 -6.66
N MET A 136 -4.96 9.48 -6.26
CA MET A 136 -4.42 8.65 -5.17
C MET A 136 -5.12 8.93 -3.84
N GLY A 137 -5.28 10.21 -3.48
CA GLY A 137 -5.96 10.60 -2.25
C GLY A 137 -7.42 10.16 -2.24
N GLY A 138 -8.12 10.33 -3.37
CA GLY A 138 -9.49 9.88 -3.54
C GLY A 138 -9.65 8.36 -3.48
N THR A 139 -8.74 7.60 -4.11
CA THR A 139 -8.76 6.13 -4.03
C THR A 139 -8.44 5.63 -2.63
N LEU A 140 -7.44 6.19 -1.96
CA LEU A 140 -7.13 5.86 -0.57
C LEU A 140 -8.31 6.18 0.35
N GLY A 141 -8.84 7.40 0.27
CA GLY A 141 -9.99 7.82 1.08
C GLY A 141 -11.24 6.96 0.84
N GLY A 142 -11.55 6.68 -0.43
CA GLY A 142 -12.69 5.84 -0.80
C GLY A 142 -12.54 4.40 -0.31
N LEU A 143 -11.36 3.80 -0.43
CA LEU A 143 -11.10 2.43 0.06
C LEU A 143 -11.15 2.36 1.59
N LEU A 144 -10.61 3.36 2.29
CA LEU A 144 -10.70 3.41 3.76
C LEU A 144 -12.15 3.64 4.23
N ALA A 145 -12.92 4.50 3.56
CA ALA A 145 -14.33 4.69 3.84
C ALA A 145 -15.16 3.42 3.59
N ALA A 146 -14.91 2.70 2.50
CA ALA A 146 -15.54 1.42 2.22
C ALA A 146 -15.19 0.36 3.27
N SER A 147 -13.93 0.34 3.73
CA SER A 147 -13.46 -0.54 4.80
C SER A 147 -14.17 -0.24 6.13
N ALA A 148 -14.28 1.04 6.49
CA ALA A 148 -15.00 1.48 7.68
C ALA A 148 -16.50 1.14 7.59
N GLY A 149 -17.12 1.28 6.42
CA GLY A 149 -18.50 0.89 6.16
C GLY A 149 -18.71 -0.62 6.32
N ALA A 150 -17.82 -1.45 5.77
CA ALA A 150 -17.85 -2.90 5.94
C ALA A 150 -17.71 -3.31 7.41
N PHE A 151 -16.80 -2.64 8.14
CA PHE A 151 -16.64 -2.85 9.58
C PHE A 151 -17.89 -2.47 10.37
N TRP A 152 -18.50 -1.31 10.08
CA TRP A 152 -19.74 -0.87 10.70
C TRP A 152 -20.90 -1.84 10.47
N ILE A 153 -21.06 -2.31 9.23
CA ILE A 153 -22.04 -3.34 8.87
C ILE A 153 -21.79 -4.60 9.69
N SER A 154 -20.55 -5.08 9.77
CA SER A 154 -20.21 -6.26 10.56
C SER A 154 -20.55 -6.10 12.05
N LEU A 155 -20.37 -4.92 12.64
CA LEU A 155 -20.75 -4.65 14.04
C LEU A 155 -22.26 -4.63 14.26
N THR A 156 -23.03 -4.25 13.23
CA THR A 156 -24.50 -4.12 13.34
C THR A 156 -25.20 -5.48 13.25
N TYR A 157 -24.60 -6.45 12.56
CA TYR A 157 -25.15 -7.79 12.35
C TYR A 157 -24.51 -8.88 13.23
N MET A 158 -23.71 -8.49 14.23
CA MET A 158 -23.24 -9.36 15.32
C MET A 158 -24.15 -9.21 16.54
#